data_AF-A0A364RDJ3-F1
#
_entry.id   AF-A0A364RDJ3-F1
#
_cell.length_a   1.000
_cell.length_b   1.000
_cell.length_c   1.000
_cell.angle_alpha   90.00
_cell.angle_beta   90.00
_cell.angle_gamma   90.00
#
_symmetry.space_group_name_H-M   'P 1'
#
loop_
_entity.id
_entity.type
_entity.pdbx_description
1 polymer ?
#
loop_
_entity_poly.entity_id
_entity_poly.type
_entity_poly.pdbx_seq_one_letter_code
_entity_poly.pdbx_strand_id
1 'polypeptide(L)'
;MKFILQIVPFFILLQLLYFPAASAQAIPETFILNGEQLLQNKLKVERGSLAHQVAVNELIFKADKILQKKPYTITDKALTPPSGSKNDYMSLAPYWWPNPYTADGLPYINKDGKTNPEVNSVKDQKHVVNISRDVETLGLAYYFTGREQYAKKAADLLCIFFIDAETKMNPNLNFGQSIRGVNDGRAIGLIDTQHFTRLIDGVQLLQGSEAWTAANQKALQNWFGQFVNWMLTSEVGKDGVKEPNNIGTFYDLQVVTYAMFSGNKPLARKYLTNTTLKRIDKQFDEEGRQPYELKRSRAWTYSIKNLNGWSSLAKIGDKAGVDIWNYTSKDGKNLKKGFLWMLPYANGQKEWEYKEIRGVKLEGFLPLAKTALNVYKTHELESYLNHPTTSLISVDSKNLLVH
;
A
#
# COMPACT_ATOMS: atom_id res chain seq x y z
N MET A 1 48.14 50.25 60.52
CA MET A 1 47.28 49.23 61.18
C MET A 1 46.31 48.71 60.13
N LYS A 2 46.25 47.39 59.94
CA LYS A 2 45.73 46.65 58.77
C LYS A 2 44.23 46.93 58.49
N PHE A 3 43.89 47.15 57.21
CA PHE A 3 42.54 46.91 56.70
C PHE A 3 42.57 45.68 55.79
N ILE A 4 41.69 44.73 56.11
CA ILE A 4 41.44 43.46 55.46
C ILE A 4 40.42 43.72 54.34
N LEU A 5 40.69 43.27 53.11
CA LEU A 5 39.62 42.98 52.16
C LEU A 5 39.85 41.58 51.56
N GLN A 6 38.89 40.71 51.84
CA GLN A 6 38.78 39.34 51.38
C GLN A 6 38.45 39.33 49.88
N ILE A 7 39.20 38.55 49.10
CA ILE A 7 38.83 38.17 47.73
C ILE A 7 38.24 36.76 47.82
N VAL A 8 36.92 36.66 47.67
CA VAL A 8 36.17 35.40 47.50
C VAL A 8 36.04 35.12 45.99
N PRO A 9 36.18 33.87 45.52
CA PRO A 9 36.35 33.57 44.10
C PRO A 9 35.03 33.60 43.33
N PHE A 10 35.07 34.19 42.14
CA PHE A 10 33.98 34.23 41.17
C PHE A 10 33.91 32.91 40.39
N PHE A 11 33.28 31.88 40.96
CA PHE A 11 32.85 30.69 40.23
C PHE A 11 31.36 30.84 39.88
N ILE A 12 31.05 31.67 38.89
CA ILE A 12 29.72 31.68 38.26
C ILE A 12 29.73 30.69 37.09
N LEU A 13 29.28 29.48 37.41
CA LEU A 13 28.28 28.71 36.67
C LEU A 13 28.15 29.02 35.16
N LEU A 14 29.00 28.43 34.33
CA LEU A 14 28.71 28.24 32.90
C LEU A 14 28.13 26.83 32.69
N GLN A 15 26.95 26.57 33.25
CA GLN A 15 26.11 25.47 32.78
C GLN A 15 25.44 25.94 31.48
N LEU A 16 26.21 25.88 30.39
CA LEU A 16 25.64 25.86 29.05
C LEU A 16 24.71 24.66 28.99
N LEU A 17 23.40 24.92 29.08
CA LEU A 17 22.35 23.99 28.71
C LEU A 17 22.65 23.55 27.28
N TYR A 18 23.23 22.35 27.15
CA TYR A 18 23.16 21.55 25.93
C TYR A 18 21.68 21.23 25.72
N PHE A 19 20.91 22.18 25.18
CA PHE A 19 19.74 21.81 24.42
C PHE A 19 20.30 21.23 23.14
N PRO A 20 20.20 19.91 22.88
CA PRO A 20 20.37 19.43 21.52
C PRO A 20 19.41 20.28 20.69
N ALA A 21 19.95 21.00 19.71
CA ALA A 21 19.13 21.67 18.73
C ALA A 21 18.18 20.60 18.20
N ALA A 22 16.90 20.69 18.58
CA ALA A 22 15.90 19.77 18.10
C ALA A 22 15.89 19.96 16.58
N SER A 23 16.55 19.07 15.84
CA SER A 23 16.49 19.13 14.39
C SER A 23 15.02 19.01 14.05
N ALA A 24 14.46 20.02 13.39
CA ALA A 24 13.07 19.96 12.96
C ALA A 24 12.88 18.68 12.16
N GLN A 25 12.10 17.74 12.70
CA GLN A 25 11.90 16.46 12.05
C GLN A 25 11.09 16.69 10.78
N ALA A 26 11.69 16.38 9.64
CA ALA A 26 11.05 16.57 8.35
C ALA A 26 9.81 15.67 8.22
N ILE A 27 8.78 16.17 7.53
CA ILE A 27 7.62 15.38 7.14
C ILE A 27 8.12 14.30 6.16
N PRO A 28 7.88 13.00 6.44
CA PRO A 28 8.33 11.95 5.53
C PRO A 28 7.58 12.06 4.19
N GLU A 29 8.33 11.95 3.09
CA GLU A 29 7.81 12.07 1.72
C GLU A 29 7.10 10.79 1.24
N THR A 30 6.21 10.24 2.07
CA THR A 30 5.36 9.10 1.70
C THR A 30 4.32 9.50 0.65
N PHE A 31 3.76 8.51 -0.02
CA PHE A 31 2.79 8.64 -1.09
C PHE A 31 1.35 8.34 -0.65
N ILE A 32 1.10 7.18 -0.03
CA ILE A 32 -0.24 6.75 0.41
C ILE A 32 -0.42 6.97 1.91
N LEU A 33 0.61 6.70 2.72
CA LEU A 33 0.66 7.12 4.12
C LEU A 33 0.67 8.65 4.18
N ASN A 34 -0.04 9.21 5.17
CA ASN A 34 -0.08 10.65 5.39
C ASN A 34 1.15 11.06 6.22
N GLY A 35 2.08 11.79 5.59
CA GLY A 35 3.35 12.16 6.21
C GLY A 35 3.16 13.11 7.39
N GLU A 36 2.23 14.06 7.29
CA GLU A 36 1.90 15.00 8.35
C GLU A 36 1.36 14.26 9.58
N GLN A 37 0.46 13.29 9.38
CA GLN A 37 -0.08 12.45 10.44
C GLN A 37 1.00 11.60 11.11
N LEU A 38 1.93 11.03 10.32
CA LEU A 38 3.08 10.30 10.85
C LEU A 38 3.96 11.19 11.72
N LEU A 39 4.24 12.42 11.31
CA LEU A 39 5.00 13.39 12.11
C LEU A 39 4.25 13.76 13.40
N GLN A 40 2.95 14.06 13.32
CA GLN A 40 2.15 14.37 14.51
C GLN A 40 2.11 13.21 15.50
N ASN A 41 1.94 11.98 15.01
CA ASN A 41 1.91 10.79 15.86
C ASN A 41 3.29 10.49 16.47
N LYS A 42 4.38 10.78 15.75
CA LYS A 42 5.73 10.66 16.30
C LYS A 42 5.97 11.65 17.45
N LEU A 43 5.56 12.91 17.29
CA LEU A 43 5.62 13.91 18.35
C LEU A 43 4.80 13.50 19.59
N LYS A 44 3.66 12.83 19.41
CA LYS A 44 2.86 12.29 20.54
C LYS A 44 3.60 11.17 21.28
N VAL A 45 4.35 10.32 20.58
CA VAL A 45 5.20 9.29 21.20
C VAL A 45 6.30 9.96 22.05
N GLU A 46 6.99 10.95 21.48
CA GLU A 46 8.07 11.69 22.15
C GLU A 46 7.57 12.46 23.40
N ARG A 47 6.33 12.96 23.36
CA ARG A 47 5.67 13.62 24.50
C ARG A 47 5.08 12.66 25.54
N GLY A 48 5.24 11.35 25.37
CA GLY A 48 4.81 10.38 26.37
C GLY A 48 3.37 9.91 26.27
N SER A 49 2.70 10.02 25.11
CA SER A 49 1.33 9.51 24.96
C SER A 49 1.28 7.99 25.12
N LEU A 50 0.65 7.51 26.20
CA LEU A 50 0.58 6.09 26.53
C LEU A 50 0.01 5.24 25.37
N ALA A 51 -1.09 5.68 24.75
CA ALA A 51 -1.70 4.96 23.63
C ALA A 51 -0.75 4.79 22.44
N HIS A 52 0.02 5.85 22.11
CA HIS A 52 0.97 5.79 20.99
C HIS A 52 2.22 4.97 21.37
N GLN A 53 2.66 5.01 22.63
CA GLN A 53 3.76 4.16 23.10
C GLN A 53 3.40 2.67 23.04
N VAL A 54 2.18 2.30 23.45
CA VAL A 54 1.66 0.93 23.30
C VAL A 54 1.68 0.51 21.83
N ALA A 55 1.20 1.39 20.94
CA ALA A 55 1.20 1.10 19.51
C ALA A 55 2.63 0.96 18.92
N VAL A 56 3.59 1.78 19.36
CA VAL A 56 5.00 1.63 18.98
C VAL A 56 5.60 0.32 19.51
N ASN A 57 5.27 -0.09 20.73
CA ASN A 57 5.74 -1.36 21.29
C ASN A 57 5.21 -2.57 20.50
N GLU A 58 3.94 -2.53 20.06
CA GLU A 58 3.41 -3.56 19.17
C GLU A 58 4.08 -3.57 17.79
N LEU A 59 4.41 -2.39 17.26
CA LEU A 59 5.17 -2.25 16.02
C LEU A 59 6.58 -2.83 16.16
N ILE A 60 7.27 -2.55 17.27
CA ILE A 60 8.57 -3.12 17.62
C ILE A 60 8.48 -4.65 17.68
N PHE A 61 7.50 -5.20 18.38
CA PHE A 61 7.31 -6.65 18.46
C PHE A 61 7.12 -7.31 17.07
N LYS A 62 6.39 -6.64 16.17
CA LYS A 62 6.23 -7.09 14.77
C LYS A 62 7.55 -6.98 14.00
N ALA A 63 8.29 -5.89 14.18
CA ALA A 63 9.58 -5.65 13.51
C ALA A 63 10.68 -6.62 13.97
N ASP A 64 10.79 -6.90 15.28
CA ASP A 64 11.75 -7.84 15.84
C ASP A 64 11.55 -9.26 15.29
N LYS A 65 10.30 -9.68 15.06
CA LYS A 65 10.01 -10.95 14.38
C LYS A 65 10.49 -10.97 12.93
N ILE A 66 10.49 -9.81 12.25
CA ILE A 66 10.96 -9.71 10.86
C ILE A 66 12.48 -9.80 10.78
N LEU A 67 13.22 -9.30 11.78
CA LEU A 67 14.69 -9.39 11.83
C LEU A 67 15.17 -10.85 11.66
N GLN A 68 14.43 -11.79 12.25
CA GLN A 68 14.73 -13.23 12.23
C GLN A 68 14.32 -13.95 10.93
N LYS A 69 13.61 -13.30 10.00
CA LYS A 69 13.17 -13.93 8.76
C LYS A 69 14.31 -14.05 7.76
N LYS A 70 14.31 -15.15 7.00
CA LYS A 70 15.14 -15.27 5.80
C LYS A 70 14.72 -14.24 4.74
N PRO A 71 15.66 -13.77 3.89
CA PRO A 71 15.32 -12.91 2.77
C PRO A 71 14.28 -13.52 1.84
N TYR A 72 13.59 -12.64 1.11
CA TYR A 72 12.66 -13.02 0.07
C TYR A 72 13.37 -12.92 -1.28
N THR A 73 13.22 -13.94 -2.12
CA THR A 73 13.71 -13.92 -3.50
C THR A 73 12.68 -14.61 -4.40
N ILE A 74 12.66 -14.23 -5.67
CA ILE A 74 11.87 -14.92 -6.69
C ILE A 74 12.66 -16.05 -7.35
N THR A 75 13.97 -16.19 -7.11
CA THR A 75 14.81 -17.18 -7.82
C THR A 75 14.72 -18.59 -7.22
N ASP A 76 14.26 -18.73 -5.97
CA ASP A 76 14.18 -20.00 -5.24
C ASP A 76 13.01 -20.91 -5.67
N LYS A 77 12.19 -20.48 -6.63
CA LYS A 77 11.06 -21.27 -7.14
C LYS A 77 11.56 -22.54 -7.84
N ALA A 78 10.87 -23.65 -7.63
CA ALA A 78 11.19 -24.92 -8.29
C ALA A 78 10.99 -24.84 -9.82
N LEU A 79 9.87 -24.24 -10.24
CA LEU A 79 9.53 -24.07 -11.66
C LEU A 79 10.37 -22.95 -12.30
N THR A 80 10.82 -23.16 -13.52
CA THR A 80 11.48 -22.10 -14.32
C THR A 80 10.42 -21.47 -15.23
N PRO A 81 10.26 -20.13 -15.22
CA PRO A 81 9.39 -19.46 -16.17
C PRO A 81 9.74 -19.81 -17.63
N PRO A 82 8.78 -19.72 -18.57
CA PRO A 82 9.00 -20.06 -19.98
C PRO A 82 10.16 -19.30 -20.66
N SER A 83 10.57 -18.15 -20.15
CA SER A 83 11.77 -17.43 -20.63
C SER A 83 13.09 -18.15 -20.38
N GLY A 84 13.11 -19.18 -19.52
CA GLY A 84 14.33 -19.83 -19.04
C GLY A 84 15.01 -19.10 -17.88
N SER A 85 14.54 -17.91 -17.49
CA SER A 85 15.15 -17.09 -16.43
C SER A 85 14.42 -17.26 -15.10
N LYS A 86 15.14 -17.65 -14.05
CA LYS A 86 14.61 -17.67 -12.67
C LYS A 86 14.31 -16.27 -12.14
N ASN A 87 14.91 -15.23 -12.73
CA ASN A 87 14.70 -13.84 -12.34
C ASN A 87 13.34 -13.27 -12.79
N ASP A 88 12.61 -13.95 -13.69
CA ASP A 88 11.27 -13.52 -14.07
C ASP A 88 10.24 -13.97 -13.04
N TYR A 89 9.34 -13.05 -12.67
CA TYR A 89 8.23 -13.32 -11.78
C TYR A 89 7.24 -14.30 -12.41
N MET A 90 6.77 -15.29 -11.63
CA MET A 90 5.73 -16.21 -12.07
C MET A 90 4.67 -16.40 -10.99
N SER A 91 3.40 -16.52 -11.40
CA SER A 91 2.32 -16.94 -10.51
C SER A 91 1.23 -17.67 -11.28
N LEU A 92 0.33 -18.33 -10.54
CA LEU A 92 -0.86 -18.99 -11.09
C LEU A 92 -2.10 -18.16 -10.77
N ALA A 93 -3.05 -18.12 -11.71
CA ALA A 93 -4.31 -17.40 -11.50
C ALA A 93 -5.14 -18.05 -10.38
N PRO A 94 -5.54 -17.30 -9.33
CA PRO A 94 -6.03 -17.90 -8.09
C PRO A 94 -7.36 -18.63 -8.19
N TYR A 95 -8.21 -18.27 -9.15
CA TYR A 95 -9.57 -18.82 -9.26
C TYR A 95 -9.71 -19.83 -10.39
N TRP A 96 -8.61 -20.36 -10.92
CA TRP A 96 -8.63 -21.32 -12.03
C TRP A 96 -8.33 -22.72 -11.52
N TRP A 97 -9.21 -23.67 -11.86
CA TRP A 97 -9.22 -25.03 -11.34
C TRP A 97 -9.19 -26.05 -12.49
N PRO A 98 -8.68 -27.27 -12.26
CA PRO A 98 -8.81 -28.36 -13.22
C PRO A 98 -10.26 -28.52 -13.69
N ASN A 99 -10.42 -28.70 -15.00
CA ASN A 99 -11.70 -28.91 -15.63
C ASN A 99 -12.18 -30.37 -15.41
N PRO A 100 -13.26 -30.60 -14.65
CA PRO A 100 -13.75 -31.95 -14.40
C PRO A 100 -14.37 -32.62 -15.63
N TYR A 101 -14.55 -31.90 -16.74
CA TYR A 101 -15.16 -32.38 -17.98
C TYR A 101 -14.14 -32.85 -19.03
N THR A 102 -12.85 -32.88 -18.69
CA THR A 102 -11.75 -33.28 -19.58
C THR A 102 -10.81 -34.25 -18.88
N ALA A 103 -10.27 -35.22 -19.62
CA ALA A 103 -9.48 -36.32 -19.04
C ALA A 103 -8.19 -35.85 -18.33
N ASP A 104 -7.57 -34.78 -18.84
CA ASP A 104 -6.33 -34.19 -18.32
C ASP A 104 -6.56 -32.97 -17.40
N GLY A 105 -7.83 -32.61 -17.17
CA GLY A 105 -8.19 -31.42 -16.40
C GLY A 105 -7.92 -30.07 -17.09
N LEU A 106 -7.63 -30.03 -18.39
CA LEU A 106 -7.32 -28.81 -19.15
C LEU A 106 -8.39 -28.45 -20.20
N PRO A 107 -8.48 -27.17 -20.61
CA PRO A 107 -7.92 -26.01 -19.94
C PRO A 107 -8.58 -25.81 -18.57
N TYR A 108 -7.88 -25.18 -17.63
CA TYR A 108 -8.49 -24.85 -16.35
C TYR A 108 -9.74 -23.98 -16.53
N ILE A 109 -10.68 -24.05 -15.59
CA ILE A 109 -11.92 -23.28 -15.58
C ILE A 109 -12.00 -22.32 -14.38
N ASN A 110 -12.62 -21.17 -14.59
CA ASN A 110 -12.77 -20.15 -13.55
C ASN A 110 -13.85 -20.52 -12.52
N LYS A 111 -13.52 -20.38 -11.22
CA LYS A 111 -14.44 -20.46 -10.08
C LYS A 111 -14.26 -19.22 -9.21
N ASP A 112 -14.91 -18.12 -9.58
CA ASP A 112 -14.75 -16.82 -8.90
C ASP A 112 -14.88 -16.91 -7.37
N GLY A 113 -13.95 -16.28 -6.66
CA GLY A 113 -13.90 -16.26 -5.20
C GLY A 113 -13.42 -17.56 -4.53
N LYS A 114 -13.20 -18.64 -5.28
CA LYS A 114 -12.70 -19.94 -4.78
C LYS A 114 -11.24 -20.12 -5.18
N THR A 115 -10.32 -19.93 -4.23
CA THR A 115 -8.88 -20.04 -4.47
C THR A 115 -8.45 -21.49 -4.65
N ASN A 116 -7.84 -21.83 -5.80
CA ASN A 116 -7.17 -23.11 -6.02
C ASN A 116 -5.89 -23.15 -5.16
N PRO A 117 -5.71 -24.12 -4.23
CA PRO A 117 -4.52 -24.20 -3.39
C PRO A 117 -3.22 -24.42 -4.17
N GLU A 118 -3.30 -24.86 -5.42
CA GLU A 118 -2.17 -25.03 -6.32
C GLU A 118 -1.34 -23.75 -6.52
N VAL A 119 -1.94 -22.56 -6.36
CA VAL A 119 -1.19 -21.30 -6.39
C VAL A 119 -0.03 -21.26 -5.41
N ASN A 120 -0.06 -22.06 -4.33
CA ASN A 120 1.02 -22.14 -3.35
C ASN A 120 2.26 -22.92 -3.86
N SER A 121 2.17 -23.59 -5.01
CA SER A 121 3.31 -24.22 -5.67
C SER A 121 4.30 -23.20 -6.23
N VAL A 122 3.86 -21.97 -6.50
CA VAL A 122 4.70 -20.85 -6.94
C VAL A 122 4.61 -19.73 -5.91
N LYS A 123 5.74 -19.46 -5.23
CA LYS A 123 5.74 -18.60 -4.03
C LYS A 123 5.98 -17.12 -4.32
N ASP A 124 6.27 -16.73 -5.55
CA ASP A 124 6.66 -15.36 -5.89
C ASP A 124 5.59 -14.34 -5.46
N GLN A 125 4.30 -14.63 -5.65
CA GLN A 125 3.20 -13.78 -5.16
C GLN A 125 3.26 -13.58 -3.64
N LYS A 126 3.51 -14.66 -2.88
CA LYS A 126 3.66 -14.61 -1.43
C LYS A 126 4.91 -13.81 -1.03
N HIS A 127 6.01 -13.92 -1.79
CA HIS A 127 7.21 -13.14 -1.58
C HIS A 127 6.97 -11.65 -1.81
N VAL A 128 6.29 -11.27 -2.90
CA VAL A 128 5.86 -9.89 -3.19
C VAL A 128 5.01 -9.31 -2.05
N VAL A 129 4.02 -10.06 -1.57
CA VAL A 129 3.19 -9.63 -0.42
C VAL A 129 4.04 -9.45 0.84
N ASN A 130 4.90 -10.43 1.14
CA ASN A 130 5.67 -10.44 2.37
C ASN A 130 6.74 -9.35 2.41
N ILE A 131 7.52 -9.16 1.35
CA ILE A 131 8.52 -8.09 1.30
C ILE A 131 7.85 -6.73 1.44
N SER A 132 6.71 -6.53 0.75
CA SER A 132 5.97 -5.26 0.81
C SER A 132 5.47 -4.94 2.21
N ARG A 133 4.88 -5.91 2.89
CA ARG A 133 4.42 -5.75 4.28
C ARG A 133 5.59 -5.52 5.22
N ASP A 134 6.65 -6.30 5.08
CA ASP A 134 7.74 -6.32 6.03
C ASP A 134 8.63 -5.07 5.89
N VAL A 135 8.90 -4.58 4.68
CA VAL A 135 9.60 -3.31 4.44
C VAL A 135 8.80 -2.13 5.00
N GLU A 136 7.48 -2.08 4.78
CA GLU A 136 6.65 -1.03 5.40
C GLU A 136 6.70 -1.10 6.93
N THR A 137 6.65 -2.30 7.51
CA THR A 137 6.71 -2.49 8.97
C THR A 137 8.06 -2.05 9.54
N LEU A 138 9.16 -2.44 8.88
CA LEU A 138 10.51 -2.06 9.27
C LEU A 138 10.76 -0.55 9.09
N GLY A 139 10.28 0.04 7.99
CA GLY A 139 10.36 1.48 7.74
C GLY A 139 9.61 2.29 8.80
N LEU A 140 8.38 1.89 9.15
CA LEU A 140 7.65 2.48 10.27
C LEU A 140 8.41 2.32 11.60
N ALA A 141 8.93 1.12 11.88
CA ALA A 141 9.66 0.87 13.13
C ALA A 141 10.93 1.72 13.22
N TYR A 142 11.69 1.83 12.13
CA TYR A 142 12.83 2.75 12.03
C TYR A 142 12.38 4.20 12.25
N TYR A 143 11.37 4.66 11.53
CA TYR A 143 10.87 6.03 11.64
C TYR A 143 10.47 6.38 13.08
N PHE A 144 9.71 5.54 13.78
CA PHE A 144 9.26 5.85 15.14
C PHE A 144 10.32 5.66 16.24
N THR A 145 11.36 4.85 16.00
CA THR A 145 12.31 4.47 17.07
C THR A 145 13.75 4.94 16.85
N GLY A 146 14.12 5.30 15.61
CA GLY A 146 15.49 5.58 15.21
C GLY A 146 16.43 4.38 15.24
N ARG A 147 15.93 3.15 15.47
CA ARG A 147 16.79 1.96 15.58
C ARG A 147 17.24 1.46 14.21
N GLU A 148 18.52 1.66 13.90
CA GLU A 148 19.15 1.28 12.62
C GLU A 148 19.02 -0.19 12.25
N GLN A 149 18.88 -1.11 13.21
CA GLN A 149 18.68 -2.54 12.92
C GLN A 149 17.48 -2.81 12.00
N TYR A 150 16.41 -1.99 12.10
CA TYR A 150 15.22 -2.16 11.27
C TYR A 150 15.48 -1.66 9.84
N ALA A 151 16.14 -0.51 9.70
CA ALA A 151 16.52 0.03 8.40
C ALA A 151 17.51 -0.88 7.68
N LYS A 152 18.51 -1.40 8.40
CA LYS A 152 19.44 -2.40 7.87
C LYS A 152 18.71 -3.64 7.35
N LYS A 153 17.79 -4.20 8.12
CA LYS A 153 17.01 -5.36 7.65
C LYS A 153 16.19 -5.03 6.41
N ALA A 154 15.57 -3.84 6.35
CA ALA A 154 14.80 -3.42 5.19
C ALA A 154 15.70 -3.29 3.94
N ALA A 155 16.87 -2.66 4.10
CA ALA A 155 17.88 -2.55 3.05
C ALA A 155 18.32 -3.93 2.53
N ASP A 156 18.67 -4.86 3.42
CA ASP A 156 19.06 -6.24 3.04
C ASP A 156 17.95 -6.92 2.21
N LEU A 157 16.68 -6.80 2.62
CA LEU A 157 15.55 -7.38 1.89
C LEU A 157 15.36 -6.75 0.50
N LEU A 158 15.50 -5.42 0.41
CA LEU A 158 15.32 -4.66 -0.84
C LEU A 158 16.45 -4.95 -1.82
N CYS A 159 17.70 -5.01 -1.35
CA CYS A 159 18.85 -5.33 -2.20
C CYS A 159 18.68 -6.71 -2.84
N ILE A 160 18.39 -7.74 -2.03
CA ILE A 160 18.22 -9.10 -2.52
C ILE A 160 17.08 -9.20 -3.53
N PHE A 161 15.94 -8.54 -3.28
CA PHE A 161 14.76 -8.71 -4.13
C PHE A 161 14.79 -7.87 -5.41
N PHE A 162 15.45 -6.70 -5.41
CA PHE A 162 15.37 -5.74 -6.52
C PHE A 162 16.70 -5.37 -7.17
N ILE A 163 17.84 -5.54 -6.48
CA ILE A 163 19.12 -4.94 -6.88
C ILE A 163 20.14 -6.03 -7.23
N ASP A 164 20.34 -7.01 -6.34
CA ASP A 164 21.37 -8.02 -6.45
C ASP A 164 21.15 -8.88 -7.69
N ALA A 165 22.14 -8.94 -8.58
CA ALA A 165 21.98 -9.50 -9.93
C ALA A 165 21.53 -10.97 -9.93
N GLU A 166 22.00 -11.76 -8.96
CA GLU A 166 21.69 -13.19 -8.86
C GLU A 166 20.25 -13.46 -8.38
N THR A 167 19.65 -12.56 -7.62
CA THR A 167 18.35 -12.80 -6.93
C THR A 167 17.25 -11.83 -7.34
N LYS A 168 17.58 -10.71 -7.99
CA LYS A 168 16.62 -9.66 -8.31
C LYS A 168 15.45 -10.18 -9.15
N MET A 169 14.27 -9.70 -8.86
CA MET A 169 13.13 -9.79 -9.76
C MET A 169 13.39 -8.90 -10.98
N ASN A 170 13.19 -9.40 -12.20
CA ASN A 170 13.18 -8.56 -13.38
C ASN A 170 11.95 -7.62 -13.36
N PRO A 171 12.07 -6.37 -13.85
CA PRO A 171 11.00 -5.36 -13.80
C PRO A 171 9.92 -5.61 -14.86
N ASN A 172 9.33 -6.80 -14.86
CA ASN A 172 8.25 -7.20 -15.75
C ASN A 172 7.37 -8.27 -15.07
N LEU A 173 6.15 -8.45 -15.58
CA LEU A 173 5.18 -9.44 -15.10
C LEU A 173 4.68 -10.34 -16.22
N ASN A 174 5.57 -10.69 -17.16
CA ASN A 174 5.21 -11.48 -18.35
C ASN A 174 4.54 -12.82 -18.00
N PHE A 175 4.89 -13.43 -16.87
CA PHE A 175 4.36 -14.73 -16.42
C PHE A 175 3.47 -14.63 -15.17
N GLY A 176 2.90 -13.44 -14.93
CA GLY A 176 1.97 -13.20 -13.84
C GLY A 176 0.59 -13.83 -14.11
N GLN A 177 0.10 -14.60 -13.15
CA GLN A 177 -1.18 -15.30 -13.17
C GLN A 177 -1.45 -16.10 -14.45
N SER A 178 -0.48 -16.94 -14.82
CA SER A 178 -0.66 -17.97 -15.84
C SER A 178 -1.87 -18.87 -15.53
N ILE A 179 -2.47 -19.42 -16.59
CA ILE A 179 -3.61 -20.33 -16.52
C ILE A 179 -3.23 -21.58 -17.30
N ARG A 180 -3.24 -22.74 -16.63
CA ARG A 180 -2.88 -24.02 -17.26
C ARG A 180 -3.78 -24.33 -18.45
N GLY A 181 -3.16 -24.64 -19.58
CA GLY A 181 -3.83 -24.93 -20.85
C GLY A 181 -4.41 -23.70 -21.56
N VAL A 182 -4.08 -22.47 -21.11
CA VAL A 182 -4.65 -21.23 -21.69
C VAL A 182 -3.58 -20.18 -22.01
N ASN A 183 -2.73 -19.80 -21.04
CA ASN A 183 -1.67 -18.81 -21.26
C ASN A 183 -0.56 -18.92 -20.20
N ASP A 184 0.60 -18.37 -20.56
CA ASP A 184 1.78 -18.31 -19.69
C ASP A 184 1.80 -17.09 -18.76
N GLY A 185 0.91 -16.13 -18.99
CA GLY A 185 0.74 -14.93 -18.18
C GLY A 185 -0.28 -13.98 -18.79
N ARG A 186 -0.76 -13.02 -18.00
CA ARG A 186 -1.84 -12.11 -18.41
C ARG A 186 -1.85 -10.81 -17.61
N ALA A 187 -2.47 -9.79 -18.17
CA ALA A 187 -2.56 -8.46 -17.56
C ALA A 187 -3.11 -8.45 -16.13
N ILE A 188 -4.08 -9.32 -15.82
CA ILE A 188 -4.66 -9.45 -14.47
C ILE A 188 -3.59 -9.81 -13.42
N GLY A 189 -2.48 -10.44 -13.83
CA GLY A 189 -1.33 -10.71 -12.96
C GLY A 189 -0.72 -9.48 -12.31
N LEU A 190 -0.89 -8.28 -12.89
CA LEU A 190 -0.43 -7.02 -12.28
C LEU A 190 -1.06 -6.72 -10.92
N ILE A 191 -2.18 -7.35 -10.58
CA ILE A 191 -2.74 -7.23 -9.24
C ILE A 191 -1.85 -7.88 -8.17
N ASP A 192 -0.94 -8.79 -8.54
CA ASP A 192 -0.05 -9.47 -7.61
C ASP A 192 0.98 -8.50 -7.01
N THR A 193 1.40 -7.49 -7.79
CA THR A 193 2.36 -6.45 -7.39
C THR A 193 1.72 -5.20 -6.79
N GLN A 194 0.40 -5.16 -6.63
CA GLN A 194 -0.32 -4.01 -6.07
C GLN A 194 0.24 -3.55 -4.71
N HIS A 195 0.86 -4.46 -3.95
CA HIS A 195 1.45 -4.19 -2.65
C HIS A 195 2.80 -3.45 -2.71
N PHE A 196 3.45 -3.33 -3.86
CA PHE A 196 4.65 -2.49 -3.92
C PHE A 196 4.36 -1.01 -3.65
N THR A 197 3.11 -0.56 -3.77
CA THR A 197 2.73 0.81 -3.43
C THR A 197 2.93 1.11 -1.93
N ARG A 198 2.60 0.16 -1.04
CA ARG A 198 2.92 0.25 0.40
C ARG A 198 4.39 -0.03 0.71
N LEU A 199 5.08 -0.86 -0.10
CA LEU A 199 6.52 -1.07 0.01
C LEU A 199 7.26 0.25 -0.14
N ILE A 200 6.91 1.01 -1.18
CA ILE A 200 7.53 2.30 -1.50
C ILE A 200 7.37 3.28 -0.34
N ASP A 201 6.21 3.35 0.31
CA ASP A 201 6.05 4.19 1.51
C ASP A 201 6.97 3.73 2.65
N GLY A 202 7.15 2.43 2.83
CA GLY A 202 8.15 1.87 3.74
C GLY A 202 9.58 2.33 3.43
N VAL A 203 9.94 2.38 2.14
CA VAL A 203 11.25 2.86 1.67
C VAL A 203 11.44 4.35 1.96
N GLN A 204 10.41 5.17 1.71
CA GLN A 204 10.48 6.62 1.98
C GLN A 204 10.73 6.92 3.46
N LEU A 205 10.34 6.01 4.37
CA LEU A 205 10.60 6.13 5.80
C LEU A 205 12.03 5.77 6.21
N LEU A 206 12.85 5.18 5.32
CA LEU A 206 14.26 4.85 5.58
C LEU A 206 15.21 6.02 5.34
N GLN A 207 14.71 7.16 4.86
CA GLN A 207 15.55 8.34 4.63
C GLN A 207 16.28 8.76 5.92
N GLY A 208 17.58 9.02 5.80
CA GLY A 208 18.45 9.35 6.93
C GLY A 208 19.17 8.15 7.55
N SER A 209 18.82 6.91 7.21
CA SER A 209 19.54 5.71 7.66
C SER A 209 20.87 5.56 6.94
N GLU A 210 21.91 5.16 7.69
CA GLU A 210 23.21 4.78 7.12
C GLU A 210 23.12 3.51 6.25
N ALA A 211 22.16 2.64 6.55
CA ALA A 211 21.97 1.38 5.82
C ALA A 211 21.20 1.56 4.49
N TRP A 212 20.44 2.65 4.33
CA TRP A 212 19.73 2.96 3.08
C TRP A 212 20.39 4.09 2.31
N THR A 213 21.40 3.73 1.51
CA THR A 213 22.23 4.70 0.79
C THR A 213 21.51 5.35 -0.40
N ALA A 214 22.01 6.50 -0.85
CA ALA A 214 21.54 7.15 -2.08
C ALA A 214 21.67 6.25 -3.33
N ALA A 215 22.69 5.38 -3.37
CA ALA A 215 22.86 4.42 -4.45
C ALA A 215 21.73 3.36 -4.46
N ASN A 216 21.36 2.84 -3.29
CA ASN A 216 20.25 1.89 -3.15
C ASN A 216 18.91 2.54 -3.54
N GLN A 217 18.68 3.78 -3.10
CA GLN A 217 17.51 4.57 -3.49
C GLN A 217 17.44 4.72 -5.02
N LYS A 218 18.55 5.11 -5.66
CA LYS A 218 18.59 5.31 -7.11
C LYS A 218 18.39 4.01 -7.88
N ALA A 219 18.98 2.90 -7.42
CA ALA A 219 18.82 1.59 -8.03
C ALA A 219 17.35 1.12 -7.96
N LEU A 220 16.69 1.29 -6.81
CA LEU A 220 15.29 0.92 -6.66
C LEU A 220 14.36 1.81 -7.50
N GLN A 221 14.61 3.13 -7.54
CA GLN A 221 13.89 4.05 -8.41
C GLN A 221 14.03 3.67 -9.90
N ASN A 222 15.23 3.25 -10.31
CA ASN A 222 15.48 2.76 -11.66
C ASN A 222 14.69 1.48 -11.97
N TRP A 223 14.61 0.54 -11.02
CA TRP A 223 13.79 -0.67 -11.16
C TRP A 223 12.31 -0.33 -11.39
N PHE A 224 11.73 0.54 -10.56
CA PHE A 224 10.33 0.97 -10.73
C PHE A 224 10.10 1.79 -12.00
N GLY A 225 11.07 2.60 -12.42
CA GLY A 225 11.01 3.31 -13.71
C GLY A 225 10.95 2.35 -14.90
N GLN A 226 11.78 1.29 -14.88
CA GLN A 226 11.72 0.22 -15.88
C GLN A 226 10.39 -0.54 -15.83
N PHE A 227 9.88 -0.82 -14.63
CA PHE A 227 8.62 -1.53 -14.47
C PHE A 227 7.43 -0.73 -15.00
N VAL A 228 7.35 0.58 -14.74
CA VAL A 228 6.33 1.46 -15.33
C VAL A 228 6.45 1.49 -16.84
N ASN A 229 7.67 1.60 -17.37
CA ASN A 229 7.87 1.55 -18.82
C ASN A 229 7.34 0.23 -19.40
N TRP A 230 7.66 -0.92 -18.79
CA TRP A 230 7.11 -2.21 -19.20
C TRP A 230 5.57 -2.25 -19.10
N MET A 231 4.99 -1.75 -18.01
CA MET A 231 3.52 -1.70 -17.84
C MET A 231 2.85 -0.92 -18.97
N LEU A 232 3.44 0.20 -19.40
CA LEU A 232 2.84 1.08 -20.41
C LEU A 232 3.18 0.70 -21.85
N THR A 233 4.19 -0.14 -22.09
CA THR A 233 4.71 -0.42 -23.45
C THR A 233 4.58 -1.87 -23.88
N SER A 234 4.63 -2.84 -22.96
CA SER A 234 4.51 -4.26 -23.29
C SER A 234 3.08 -4.67 -23.67
N GLU A 235 2.95 -5.78 -24.39
CA GLU A 235 1.65 -6.34 -24.77
C GLU A 235 0.82 -6.70 -23.53
N VAL A 236 1.40 -7.48 -22.61
CA VAL A 236 0.75 -7.88 -21.35
C VAL A 236 0.41 -6.67 -20.47
N GLY A 237 1.34 -5.72 -20.36
CA GLY A 237 1.16 -4.54 -19.50
C GLY A 237 0.03 -3.62 -19.99
N LYS A 238 -0.01 -3.32 -21.30
CA LYS A 238 -1.02 -2.42 -21.88
C LYS A 238 -2.44 -2.93 -21.72
N ASP A 239 -2.64 -4.24 -21.67
CA ASP A 239 -3.96 -4.83 -21.49
C ASP A 239 -4.54 -4.56 -20.09
N GLY A 240 -3.71 -4.28 -19.09
CA GLY A 240 -4.17 -4.01 -17.72
C GLY A 240 -5.06 -2.78 -17.60
N VAL A 241 -4.89 -1.79 -18.47
CA VAL A 241 -5.72 -0.57 -18.48
C VAL A 241 -7.19 -0.87 -18.83
N LYS A 242 -7.44 -1.97 -19.56
CA LYS A 242 -8.77 -2.36 -20.06
C LYS A 242 -9.64 -2.99 -18.98
N GLU A 243 -9.05 -3.39 -17.85
CA GLU A 243 -9.79 -4.00 -16.74
C GLU A 243 -10.83 -3.01 -16.18
N PRO A 244 -12.13 -3.34 -16.21
CA PRO A 244 -13.18 -2.38 -15.89
C PRO A 244 -13.42 -2.22 -14.38
N ASN A 245 -12.97 -3.20 -13.59
CA ASN A 245 -13.23 -3.31 -12.15
C ASN A 245 -12.02 -2.83 -11.32
N ASN A 246 -11.99 -3.17 -10.03
CA ASN A 246 -10.93 -2.83 -9.09
C ASN A 246 -9.52 -3.16 -9.61
N ILE A 247 -9.34 -4.17 -10.45
CA ILE A 247 -8.03 -4.48 -11.04
C ILE A 247 -7.51 -3.29 -11.84
N GLY A 248 -8.35 -2.63 -12.63
CA GLY A 248 -7.97 -1.42 -13.36
C GLY A 248 -7.67 -0.23 -12.44
N THR A 249 -8.38 -0.12 -11.31
CA THR A 249 -8.10 0.89 -10.27
C THR A 249 -6.72 0.68 -9.66
N PHE A 250 -6.37 -0.56 -9.34
CA PHE A 250 -5.04 -0.89 -8.80
C PHE A 250 -3.95 -0.85 -9.88
N TYR A 251 -4.26 -1.08 -11.15
CA TYR A 251 -3.33 -0.83 -12.26
C TYR A 251 -2.95 0.66 -12.31
N ASP A 252 -3.95 1.54 -12.31
CA ASP A 252 -3.73 2.98 -12.32
C ASP A 252 -2.94 3.44 -11.08
N LEU A 253 -3.29 2.93 -9.89
CA LEU A 253 -2.57 3.23 -8.66
C LEU A 253 -1.08 2.85 -8.76
N GLN A 254 -0.79 1.67 -9.30
CA GLN A 254 0.58 1.20 -9.52
C GLN A 254 1.34 2.13 -10.46
N VAL A 255 0.80 2.41 -11.66
CA VAL A 255 1.45 3.30 -12.64
C VAL A 255 1.79 4.65 -12.01
N VAL A 256 0.83 5.27 -11.32
CA VAL A 256 0.99 6.62 -10.77
C VAL A 256 1.97 6.62 -9.60
N THR A 257 1.85 5.70 -8.65
CA THR A 257 2.76 5.63 -7.50
C THR A 257 4.20 5.33 -7.95
N TYR A 258 4.39 4.41 -8.89
CA TYR A 258 5.73 4.05 -9.36
C TYR A 258 6.34 5.15 -10.24
N ALA A 259 5.54 5.86 -11.03
CA ALA A 259 6.00 7.03 -11.78
C ALA A 259 6.43 8.16 -10.83
N MET A 260 5.65 8.42 -9.76
CA MET A 260 6.03 9.39 -8.73
C MET A 260 7.32 8.98 -8.01
N PHE A 261 7.44 7.72 -7.60
CA PHE A 261 8.63 7.22 -6.90
C PHE A 261 9.91 7.27 -7.75
N SER A 262 9.80 6.95 -9.04
CA SER A 262 10.91 7.03 -10.00
C SER A 262 11.25 8.46 -10.45
N GLY A 263 10.58 9.48 -9.89
CA GLY A 263 10.84 10.90 -10.17
C GLY A 263 10.10 11.46 -11.38
N ASN A 264 9.19 10.71 -11.99
CA ASN A 264 8.41 11.12 -13.16
C ASN A 264 7.00 11.63 -12.80
N LYS A 265 6.96 12.72 -12.02
CA LYS A 265 5.71 13.43 -11.67
C LYS A 265 4.89 13.87 -12.90
N PRO A 266 5.50 14.35 -14.01
CA PRO A 266 4.73 14.70 -15.21
C PRO A 266 3.95 13.52 -15.81
N LEU A 267 4.56 12.32 -15.87
CA LEU A 267 3.86 11.10 -16.32
C LEU A 267 2.69 10.76 -15.40
N ALA A 268 2.92 10.78 -14.08
CA ALA A 268 1.89 10.50 -13.08
C ALA A 268 0.68 11.44 -13.24
N ARG A 269 0.92 12.75 -13.31
CA ARG A 269 -0.14 13.77 -13.52
C ARG A 269 -0.89 13.54 -14.83
N LYS A 270 -0.17 13.34 -15.94
CA LYS A 270 -0.78 13.10 -17.26
C LYS A 270 -1.65 11.84 -17.25
N TYR A 271 -1.18 10.77 -16.63
CA TYR A 271 -1.89 9.50 -16.55
C TYR A 271 -3.18 9.65 -15.73
N LEU A 272 -3.11 10.32 -14.57
CA LEU A 272 -4.27 10.60 -13.73
C LEU A 272 -5.36 11.36 -14.49
N THR A 273 -4.99 12.47 -15.14
CA THR A 273 -5.94 13.33 -15.88
C THR A 273 -6.55 12.63 -17.08
N ASN A 274 -5.74 11.91 -17.87
CA ASN A 274 -6.18 11.39 -19.16
C ASN A 274 -6.81 9.99 -19.10
N THR A 275 -6.45 9.20 -18.10
CA THR A 275 -6.85 7.80 -17.95
C THR A 275 -7.66 7.59 -16.68
N THR A 276 -7.10 7.93 -15.51
CA THR A 276 -7.71 7.58 -14.23
C THR A 276 -9.04 8.29 -13.98
N LEU A 277 -9.14 9.61 -14.18
CA LEU A 277 -10.41 10.32 -13.93
C LEU A 277 -11.59 9.73 -14.74
N LYS A 278 -11.35 9.36 -16.01
CA LYS A 278 -12.37 8.75 -16.87
C LYS A 278 -12.86 7.38 -16.39
N ARG A 279 -12.13 6.74 -15.47
CA ARG A 279 -12.53 5.46 -14.87
C ARG A 279 -13.67 5.64 -13.88
N ILE A 280 -13.84 6.84 -13.28
CA ILE A 280 -14.98 7.14 -12.41
C ILE A 280 -16.29 6.93 -13.17
N ASP A 281 -16.39 7.43 -14.41
CA ASP A 281 -17.58 7.32 -15.26
C ASP A 281 -18.00 5.88 -15.55
N LYS A 282 -17.00 4.98 -15.58
CA LYS A 282 -17.17 3.57 -15.92
C LYS A 282 -17.44 2.71 -14.68
N GLN A 283 -16.79 3.04 -13.55
CA GLN A 283 -16.83 2.20 -12.35
C GLN A 283 -17.93 2.54 -11.37
N PHE A 284 -18.41 3.78 -11.40
CA PHE A 284 -19.53 4.23 -10.58
C PHE A 284 -20.73 4.53 -11.48
N ASP A 285 -21.92 4.33 -10.96
CA ASP A 285 -23.13 4.90 -11.55
C ASP A 285 -23.56 6.18 -10.84
N GLU A 286 -24.70 6.73 -11.26
CA GLU A 286 -25.20 8.03 -10.80
C GLU A 286 -25.54 8.04 -9.31
N GLU A 287 -25.84 6.87 -8.72
CA GLU A 287 -26.09 6.70 -7.28
C GLU A 287 -24.81 6.40 -6.49
N GLY A 288 -23.67 6.14 -7.17
CA GLY A 288 -22.42 5.74 -6.53
C GLY A 288 -22.27 4.22 -6.33
N ARG A 289 -23.16 3.40 -6.90
CA ARG A 289 -22.96 1.95 -6.92
C ARG A 289 -21.71 1.62 -7.73
N GLN A 290 -21.18 0.43 -7.51
CA GLN A 290 -19.99 -0.08 -8.20
C GLN A 290 -20.35 -1.30 -9.05
N PRO A 291 -20.96 -1.14 -10.25
CA PRO A 291 -21.66 -2.23 -10.93
C PRO A 291 -20.78 -3.45 -11.25
N TYR A 292 -19.49 -3.24 -11.50
CA TYR A 292 -18.57 -4.35 -11.75
C TYR A 292 -18.21 -5.14 -10.49
N GLU A 293 -18.13 -4.47 -9.33
CA GLU A 293 -17.85 -5.15 -8.06
C GLU A 293 -19.09 -5.86 -7.51
N LEU A 294 -20.27 -5.27 -7.71
CA LEU A 294 -21.54 -5.83 -7.27
C LEU A 294 -21.92 -7.15 -7.97
N LYS A 295 -21.36 -7.42 -9.15
CA LYS A 295 -21.51 -8.69 -9.88
C LYS A 295 -20.64 -9.83 -9.34
N ARG A 296 -19.72 -9.56 -8.41
CA ARG A 296 -18.74 -10.54 -7.92
C ARG A 296 -19.36 -11.47 -6.89
N SER A 297 -18.75 -12.65 -6.73
CA SER A 297 -19.09 -13.58 -5.64
C SER A 297 -18.81 -13.03 -4.23
N ARG A 298 -18.02 -11.95 -4.14
CA ARG A 298 -17.62 -11.27 -2.91
C ARG A 298 -17.82 -9.75 -3.06
N ALA A 299 -19.06 -9.37 -3.37
CA ALA A 299 -19.44 -8.02 -3.78
C ALA A 299 -19.11 -6.94 -2.73
N TRP A 300 -19.31 -7.23 -1.44
CA TRP A 300 -18.94 -6.32 -0.36
C TRP A 300 -17.42 -6.15 -0.32
N THR A 301 -16.70 -7.26 -0.28
CA THR A 301 -15.24 -7.27 -0.25
C THR A 301 -14.64 -6.45 -1.40
N TYR A 302 -15.15 -6.65 -2.62
CA TYR A 302 -14.62 -5.98 -3.81
C TYR A 302 -15.01 -4.51 -3.90
N SER A 303 -16.22 -4.13 -3.45
CA SER A 303 -16.63 -2.72 -3.35
C SER A 303 -15.77 -1.94 -2.35
N ILE A 304 -15.45 -2.54 -1.20
CA ILE A 304 -14.51 -1.99 -0.22
C ILE A 304 -13.10 -1.90 -0.81
N LYS A 305 -12.63 -2.96 -1.48
CA LYS A 305 -11.30 -2.99 -2.10
C LYS A 305 -11.15 -1.87 -3.14
N ASN A 306 -12.14 -1.67 -3.99
CA ASN A 306 -12.09 -0.66 -5.04
C ASN A 306 -12.08 0.76 -4.46
N LEU A 307 -12.92 1.05 -3.45
CA LEU A 307 -12.88 2.35 -2.75
C LEU A 307 -11.54 2.61 -2.05
N ASN A 308 -10.87 1.59 -1.52
CA ASN A 308 -9.51 1.72 -0.98
C ASN A 308 -8.49 2.08 -2.07
N GLY A 309 -8.61 1.47 -3.26
CA GLY A 309 -7.81 1.81 -4.44
C GLY A 309 -8.02 3.26 -4.86
N TRP A 310 -9.27 3.70 -4.98
CA TRP A 310 -9.63 5.08 -5.29
C TRP A 310 -9.16 6.09 -4.24
N SER A 311 -9.28 5.75 -2.96
CA SER A 311 -8.78 6.59 -1.87
C SER A 311 -7.27 6.78 -1.98
N SER A 312 -6.54 5.71 -2.30
CA SER A 312 -5.08 5.77 -2.48
C SER A 312 -4.70 6.57 -3.72
N LEU A 313 -5.44 6.41 -4.82
CA LEU A 313 -5.31 7.21 -6.04
C LEU A 313 -5.51 8.70 -5.77
N ALA A 314 -6.51 9.05 -4.98
CA ALA A 314 -6.79 10.45 -4.66
C ALA A 314 -5.69 11.07 -3.79
N LYS A 315 -5.16 10.34 -2.80
CA LYS A 315 -4.00 10.78 -2.00
C LYS A 315 -2.74 11.03 -2.84
N ILE A 316 -2.38 10.09 -3.73
CA ILE A 316 -1.24 10.30 -4.66
C ILE A 316 -1.58 11.40 -5.69
N GLY A 317 -2.86 11.57 -6.04
CA GLY A 317 -3.38 12.64 -6.89
C GLY A 317 -3.10 14.02 -6.33
N ASP A 318 -3.37 14.25 -5.04
CA ASP A 318 -3.05 15.51 -4.35
C ASP A 318 -1.55 15.85 -4.50
N LYS A 319 -0.67 14.86 -4.29
CA LYS A 319 0.79 15.01 -4.47
C LYS A 319 1.19 15.26 -5.93
N ALA A 320 0.45 14.71 -6.88
CA ALA A 320 0.62 14.93 -8.32
C ALA A 320 -0.03 16.23 -8.85
N GLY A 321 -0.82 16.92 -8.02
CA GLY A 321 -1.58 18.12 -8.39
C GLY A 321 -2.84 17.82 -9.21
N VAL A 322 -3.50 16.69 -8.95
CA VAL A 322 -4.78 16.29 -9.55
C VAL A 322 -5.78 15.95 -8.45
N ASP A 323 -6.81 16.79 -8.29
CA ASP A 323 -7.88 16.58 -7.33
C ASP A 323 -8.87 15.52 -7.84
N ILE A 324 -8.70 14.28 -7.36
CA ILE A 324 -9.62 13.17 -7.65
C ILE A 324 -10.79 13.16 -6.65
N TRP A 325 -10.57 13.64 -5.42
CA TRP A 325 -11.58 13.64 -4.37
C TRP A 325 -12.84 14.40 -4.77
N ASN A 326 -12.66 15.55 -5.43
CA ASN A 326 -13.76 16.42 -5.84
C ASN A 326 -14.10 16.32 -7.33
N TYR A 327 -13.45 15.42 -8.07
CA TYR A 327 -13.82 15.19 -9.47
C TYR A 327 -15.26 14.68 -9.56
N THR A 328 -16.01 15.26 -10.48
CA THR A 328 -17.37 14.82 -10.83
C THR A 328 -17.46 14.67 -12.35
N SER A 329 -17.99 13.53 -12.79
CA SER A 329 -18.23 13.28 -14.21
C SER A 329 -19.30 14.19 -14.80
N LYS A 330 -19.44 14.17 -16.13
CA LYS A 330 -20.55 14.85 -16.82
C LYS A 330 -21.92 14.38 -16.32
N ASP A 331 -22.05 13.09 -16.01
CA ASP A 331 -23.28 12.47 -15.49
C ASP A 331 -23.38 12.56 -13.95
N GLY A 332 -22.56 13.38 -13.29
CA GLY A 332 -22.65 13.58 -11.84
C GLY A 332 -22.10 12.41 -11.00
N LYS A 333 -21.34 11.48 -11.59
CA LYS A 333 -20.70 10.35 -10.90
C LYS A 333 -19.44 10.84 -10.19
N ASN A 334 -19.25 10.44 -8.93
CA ASN A 334 -18.08 10.85 -8.16
C ASN A 334 -17.79 9.87 -7.01
N LEU A 335 -16.59 10.01 -6.45
CA LEU A 335 -16.12 9.14 -5.37
C LEU A 335 -16.92 9.32 -4.06
N LYS A 336 -17.37 10.55 -3.75
CA LYS A 336 -18.21 10.85 -2.58
C LYS A 336 -19.47 9.99 -2.56
N LYS A 337 -20.19 9.91 -3.69
CA LYS A 337 -21.36 9.04 -3.83
C LYS A 337 -21.02 7.58 -3.59
N GLY A 338 -19.86 7.11 -4.05
CA GLY A 338 -19.37 5.75 -3.79
C GLY A 338 -19.25 5.41 -2.30
N PHE A 339 -18.70 6.33 -1.49
CA PHE A 339 -18.64 6.14 -0.05
C PHE A 339 -20.03 6.18 0.61
N LEU A 340 -20.84 7.19 0.27
CA LEU A 340 -22.16 7.37 0.89
C LEU A 340 -23.14 6.25 0.50
N TRP A 341 -22.97 5.63 -0.67
CA TRP A 341 -23.78 4.49 -1.07
C TRP A 341 -23.51 3.24 -0.21
N MET A 342 -22.26 3.01 0.19
CA MET A 342 -21.89 1.89 1.06
C MET A 342 -22.35 2.09 2.52
N LEU A 343 -22.52 3.34 2.96
CA LEU A 343 -22.70 3.71 4.36
C LEU A 343 -23.96 3.09 5.03
N PRO A 344 -25.16 3.09 4.42
CA PRO A 344 -26.35 2.46 5.02
C PRO A 344 -26.22 0.96 5.24
N TYR A 345 -25.37 0.28 4.48
CA TYR A 345 -25.07 -1.14 4.71
C TYR A 345 -24.06 -1.30 5.84
N ALA A 346 -23.03 -0.44 5.88
CA ALA A 346 -22.00 -0.46 6.90
C ALA A 346 -22.53 -0.20 8.32
N ASN A 347 -23.57 0.63 8.44
CA ASN A 347 -24.18 1.00 9.72
C ASN A 347 -25.41 0.14 10.10
N GLY A 348 -25.75 -0.86 9.29
CA GLY A 348 -26.86 -1.79 9.55
C GLY A 348 -28.26 -1.24 9.25
N GLN A 349 -28.40 -0.06 8.63
CA GLN A 349 -29.69 0.47 8.19
C GLN A 349 -30.28 -0.30 7.00
N LYS A 350 -29.42 -0.93 6.18
CA LYS A 350 -29.80 -1.79 5.05
C LYS A 350 -29.10 -3.13 5.13
N GLU A 351 -29.80 -4.19 4.78
CA GLU A 351 -29.21 -5.51 4.59
C GLU A 351 -28.46 -5.59 3.26
N TRP A 352 -27.35 -6.32 3.23
CA TRP A 352 -26.56 -6.49 2.00
C TRP A 352 -27.19 -7.55 1.09
N GLU A 353 -27.84 -7.10 0.02
CA GLU A 353 -28.60 -7.95 -0.93
C GLU A 353 -27.72 -8.61 -2.01
N TYR A 354 -26.44 -8.26 -2.11
CA TYR A 354 -25.52 -8.80 -3.11
C TYR A 354 -24.74 -10.01 -2.59
N LYS A 355 -24.23 -10.82 -3.51
CA LYS A 355 -23.49 -12.05 -3.16
C LYS A 355 -22.21 -11.76 -2.37
N GLU A 356 -22.07 -12.35 -1.19
CA GLU A 356 -20.83 -12.36 -0.40
C GLU A 356 -20.60 -13.75 0.20
N ILE A 357 -19.97 -14.64 -0.57
CA ILE A 357 -19.83 -16.08 -0.22
C ILE A 357 -18.98 -16.37 1.03
N ARG A 358 -18.40 -15.36 1.68
CA ARG A 358 -17.61 -15.49 2.92
C ARG A 358 -18.14 -14.64 4.07
N GLY A 359 -19.37 -14.14 3.95
CA GLY A 359 -19.99 -13.25 4.92
C GLY A 359 -19.51 -11.80 4.80
N VAL A 360 -20.41 -10.88 5.14
CA VAL A 360 -20.15 -9.44 5.15
C VAL A 360 -19.36 -9.06 6.40
N LYS A 361 -18.30 -8.28 6.22
CA LYS A 361 -17.41 -7.78 7.28
C LYS A 361 -17.51 -6.27 7.34
N LEU A 362 -18.44 -5.76 8.14
CA LEU A 362 -18.78 -4.34 8.22
C LEU A 362 -17.58 -3.49 8.68
N GLU A 363 -16.72 -4.06 9.53
CA GLU A 363 -15.50 -3.43 10.03
C GLU A 363 -14.54 -2.98 8.92
N GLY A 364 -14.62 -3.61 7.73
CA GLY A 364 -13.81 -3.25 6.57
C GLY A 364 -14.10 -1.84 6.02
N PHE A 365 -15.27 -1.25 6.33
CA PHE A 365 -15.62 0.10 5.89
C PHE A 365 -15.09 1.20 6.82
N LEU A 366 -14.73 0.88 8.06
CA LEU A 366 -14.32 1.87 9.06
C LEU A 366 -13.14 2.77 8.60
N PRO A 367 -12.03 2.25 8.05
CA PRO A 367 -10.94 3.11 7.57
C PRO A 367 -11.34 4.00 6.40
N LEU A 368 -12.25 3.53 5.54
CA LEU A 368 -12.79 4.28 4.42
C LEU A 368 -13.67 5.43 4.91
N ALA A 369 -14.54 5.18 5.89
CA ALA A 369 -15.37 6.21 6.49
C ALA A 369 -14.53 7.34 7.14
N LYS A 370 -13.46 6.98 7.87
CA LYS A 370 -12.51 7.97 8.44
C LYS A 370 -11.85 8.80 7.33
N THR A 371 -11.38 8.14 6.27
CA THR A 371 -10.78 8.81 5.12
C THR A 371 -11.78 9.76 4.45
N ALA A 372 -13.01 9.31 4.21
CA ALA A 372 -14.06 10.09 3.59
C ALA A 372 -14.51 11.26 4.47
N LEU A 373 -14.59 11.09 5.81
CA LEU A 373 -14.97 12.16 6.73
C LEU A 373 -13.94 13.30 6.69
N ASN A 374 -12.64 12.98 6.67
CA ASN A 374 -11.58 13.98 6.59
C ASN A 374 -11.65 14.85 5.33
N VAL A 375 -12.20 14.31 4.24
CA VAL A 375 -12.34 15.00 2.95
C VAL A 375 -13.69 15.72 2.84
N TYR A 376 -14.78 15.00 3.03
CA TYR A 376 -16.13 15.46 2.69
C TYR A 376 -16.92 16.05 3.87
N LYS A 377 -16.49 15.79 5.12
CA LYS A 377 -17.06 16.37 6.35
C LYS A 377 -18.59 16.28 6.43
N THR A 378 -19.17 15.15 6.01
CA THR A 378 -20.63 14.97 6.00
C THR A 378 -21.13 14.47 7.35
N HIS A 379 -22.35 14.88 7.71
CA HIS A 379 -22.98 14.48 8.97
C HIS A 379 -23.16 12.97 9.06
N GLU A 380 -23.52 12.30 7.97
CA GLU A 380 -23.76 10.85 7.95
C GLU A 380 -22.50 10.05 8.31
N LEU A 381 -21.33 10.48 7.80
CA LEU A 381 -20.04 9.87 8.11
C LEU A 381 -19.64 10.13 9.56
N GLU A 382 -19.88 11.35 10.06
CA GLU A 382 -19.65 11.71 11.46
C GLU A 382 -20.52 10.87 12.40
N SER A 383 -21.83 10.76 12.13
CA SER A 383 -22.76 9.94 12.90
C SER A 383 -22.32 8.47 12.95
N TYR A 384 -21.86 7.91 11.83
CA TYR A 384 -21.39 6.52 11.77
C TYR A 384 -20.14 6.29 12.64
N LEU A 385 -19.18 7.21 12.59
CA LEU A 385 -17.91 7.08 13.31
C LEU A 385 -18.07 7.32 14.82
N ASN A 386 -19.03 8.15 15.22
CA ASN A 386 -19.35 8.43 16.62
C ASN A 386 -20.27 7.37 17.24
N HIS A 387 -20.79 6.43 16.46
CA HIS A 387 -21.69 5.39 16.97
C HIS A 387 -20.93 4.42 17.92
N PRO A 388 -21.48 4.06 19.10
CA PRO A 388 -20.79 3.25 20.12
C PRO A 388 -20.30 1.88 19.63
N THR A 389 -21.00 1.24 18.70
CA THR A 389 -20.57 -0.05 18.13
C THR A 389 -19.36 0.12 17.20
N THR A 390 -19.22 1.27 16.54
CA THR A 390 -18.09 1.59 15.66
C THR A 390 -16.83 1.94 16.46
N SER A 391 -16.98 2.62 17.59
CA SER A 391 -15.86 3.02 18.43
C SER A 391 -15.15 1.82 19.08
N LEU A 392 -15.89 0.75 19.41
CA LEU A 392 -15.34 -0.50 19.97
C LEU A 392 -14.51 -1.33 18.97
N ILE A 393 -14.74 -1.17 17.66
CA ILE A 393 -14.00 -1.87 16.60
C ILE A 393 -12.62 -1.21 16.34
N SER A 394 -12.38 -0.01 16.88
CA SER A 394 -11.45 0.96 16.29
C SER A 394 -9.98 0.92 16.74
N VAL A 395 -9.53 -0.06 17.52
CA VAL A 395 -8.15 -0.05 18.06
C VAL A 395 -7.30 -1.21 17.50
N ASP A 396 -6.97 -1.13 16.20
CA ASP A 396 -5.73 -1.75 15.71
C ASP A 396 -4.60 -0.74 15.97
N SER A 397 -3.59 -1.15 16.72
CA SER A 397 -2.40 -0.32 17.01
C SER A 397 -1.73 0.23 15.75
N LYS A 398 -1.76 -0.50 14.63
CA LYS A 398 -1.20 0.01 13.37
C LYS A 398 -2.01 1.20 12.85
N ASN A 399 -3.33 1.18 13.01
CA ASN A 399 -4.18 2.28 12.58
C ASN A 399 -3.87 3.55 13.40
N LEU A 400 -3.57 3.45 14.70
CA LEU A 400 -3.28 4.62 15.53
C LEU A 400 -2.00 5.37 15.11
N LEU A 401 -0.99 4.65 14.60
CA LEU A 401 0.27 5.28 14.20
C LEU A 401 0.17 5.95 12.82
N VAL A 402 -0.65 5.40 11.92
CA VAL A 402 -0.70 5.75 10.50
C VAL A 402 -1.90 6.64 10.13
N HIS A 403 -3.00 6.51 10.86
CA HIS A 403 -4.27 7.22 10.68
C HIS A 403 -4.60 8.03 11.92
#